data_AF-A0A7Y5S4Q3-F1
#
_entry.id   AF-A0A7Y5S4Q3-F1
#
_cell.length_a   1.000
_cell.length_b   1.000
_cell.length_c   1.000
_cell.angle_alpha   90.00
_cell.angle_beta   90.00
_cell.angle_gamma   90.00
#
_symmetry.space_group_name_H-M   'P 1'
#
loop_
_entity.id
_entity.type
_entity.pdbx_description
1 polymer ?
#
loop_
_entity_poly.entity_id
_entity_poly.type
_entity_poly.pdbx_seq_one_letter_code
_entity_poly.pdbx_strand_id
1 'polypeptide(L)' 'MAARRKQPVKTVTLKIPADLYHNLGRLIEGTGFRSVTEFAVHVLRDLAAGGKLRHETTGLTPQEVELVRKRLAALGYIDG' A
#
# COMPACT_ATOMS: atom_id res chain seq x y z
N MET A 1 -28.40 -15.78 16.12
CA MET A 1 -26.97 -15.67 15.74
C MET A 1 -26.43 -14.37 16.32
N ALA A 2 -25.51 -14.43 17.28
CA ALA A 2 -24.95 -13.23 17.90
C ALA A 2 -23.98 -12.54 16.93
N ALA A 3 -24.23 -11.28 16.59
CA ALA A 3 -23.33 -10.47 15.79
C ALA A 3 -21.97 -10.37 16.48
N ARG A 4 -20.91 -10.83 15.82
CA ARG A 4 -19.53 -10.77 16.32
C ARG A 4 -19.13 -9.30 16.45
N ARG A 5 -19.21 -8.75 17.66
CA ARG A 5 -18.85 -7.36 17.98
C ARG A 5 -17.38 -7.17 17.60
N LYS A 6 -17.08 -6.39 16.55
CA LYS A 6 -15.70 -6.01 16.19
C LYS A 6 -15.11 -5.32 17.41
N GLN A 7 -14.15 -5.96 18.08
CA GLN A 7 -13.47 -5.35 19.21
C GLN A 7 -12.71 -4.12 18.69
N PRO A 8 -12.80 -2.97 19.37
CA PRO A 8 -12.08 -1.77 18.96
C PRO A 8 -10.57 -2.06 19.04
N VAL A 9 -9.86 -1.77 17.96
CA VAL A 9 -8.40 -1.86 17.93
C VAL A 9 -7.85 -0.80 18.89
N LYS A 10 -6.97 -1.18 19.81
CA LYS A 10 -6.29 -0.21 20.69
C LYS A 10 -5.40 0.70 19.83
N THR A 11 -5.63 2.01 19.93
CA THR A 11 -4.85 3.03 19.22
C THR A 11 -4.01 3.86 20.21
N VAL A 12 -2.88 4.38 19.74
CA VAL A 12 -2.04 5.32 20.48
C VAL A 12 -1.93 6.64 19.73
N THR A 13 -1.67 7.73 20.43
CA THR A 13 -1.55 9.08 19.84
C THR A 13 -0.08 9.46 19.69
N LEU A 14 0.31 9.93 18.51
CA LEU A 14 1.64 10.46 18.23
C LEU A 14 1.53 11.97 17.99
N LYS A 15 2.44 12.76 18.58
CA LYS A 15 2.52 14.20 18.33
C LYS A 15 3.29 14.43 17.02
N ILE A 16 2.67 15.17 16.10
CA ILE A 16 3.27 15.60 14.84
C ILE A 16 3.32 17.13 14.88
N PRO A 17 4.47 17.77 14.59
CA PRO A 17 4.54 19.23 14.46
C PRO A 17 3.49 19.75 13.47
N ALA A 18 2.84 20.87 13.79
CA ALA A 18 1.73 21.39 12.99
C ALA A 18 2.13 21.65 11.53
N ASP A 19 3.33 22.21 11.31
CA ASP A 19 3.84 22.48 9.97
C ASP A 19 4.03 21.20 9.14
N LEU A 20 4.53 20.13 9.78
CA LEU A 20 4.67 18.83 9.13
C LEU A 20 3.30 18.24 8.80
N TYR A 21 2.33 18.35 9.71
CA TYR A 21 0.97 17.88 9.46
C TYR A 21 0.33 18.59 8.25
N HIS A 22 0.48 19.92 8.15
CA HIS A 22 -0.04 20.68 7.00
C HIS A 22 0.67 20.31 5.69
N ASN A 23 1.99 20.16 5.71
CA ASN A 23 2.76 19.73 4.55
C ASN A 23 2.34 18.34 4.08
N LEU A 24 2.16 17.39 5.00
CA LEU A 24 1.65 16.06 4.69
C LEU A 24 0.23 16.10 4.15
N GLY A 25 -0.63 16.98 4.69
CA GLY A 25 -1.98 17.21 4.17
C GLY A 25 -1.97 17.56 2.69
N ARG A 26 -1.16 18.56 2.31
CA ARG A 26 -0.99 18.95 0.90
C ARG A 26 -0.40 17.84 0.04
N LEU A 27 0.54 17.07 0.59
CA LEU A 27 1.20 15.96 -0.12
C LEU A 27 0.21 14.83 -0.47
N ILE A 28 -0.79 14.58 0.37
CA ILE A 28 -1.79 13.52 0.15
C ILE A 28 -3.03 14.00 -0.61
N GLU A 29 -3.12 15.28 -0.98
CA GLU A 29 -4.22 15.78 -1.82
C GLU A 29 -4.22 15.07 -3.17
N GLY A 30 -5.39 14.60 -3.60
CA GLY A 30 -5.54 13.83 -4.85
C GLY A 30 -5.04 12.38 -4.78
N THR A 31 -4.54 11.93 -3.62
CA THR A 31 -4.23 10.51 -3.37
C THR A 31 -5.46 9.76 -2.85
N GLY A 32 -5.33 8.44 -2.66
CA GLY A 32 -6.38 7.61 -2.04
C GLY A 32 -6.50 7.72 -0.52
N PHE A 33 -5.64 8.50 0.15
CA PHE A 33 -5.65 8.63 1.61
C PHE A 33 -6.71 9.63 2.07
N ARG A 34 -7.48 9.26 3.10
CA ARG A 34 -8.56 10.10 3.66
C ARG A 34 -8.07 11.04 4.75
N SER A 35 -6.86 10.82 5.27
CA SER A 35 -6.25 11.65 6.31
C SER A 35 -4.75 11.44 6.40
N VAL A 36 -4.06 12.43 6.98
CA VAL A 36 -2.63 12.34 7.34
C VAL A 36 -2.37 11.18 8.30
N THR A 37 -3.31 10.87 9.20
CA THR A 37 -3.19 9.75 10.14
C THR A 37 -3.21 8.41 9.41
N GLU A 38 -4.10 8.24 8.42
CA GLU A 38 -4.15 7.02 7.60
C GLU A 38 -2.86 6.83 6.82
N PHE A 39 -2.36 7.90 6.20
CA PHE A 39 -1.08 7.93 5.51
C PHE A 39 0.07 7.53 6.44
N ALA A 40 0.16 8.15 7.64
CA ALA A 40 1.20 7.83 8.60
C ALA A 40 1.15 6.37 9.06
N VAL A 41 -0.04 5.82 9.32
CA VAL A 41 -0.21 4.41 9.69
C VAL A 41 0.25 3.47 8.57
N HIS A 42 -0.06 3.81 7.31
CA HIS A 42 0.38 3.03 6.14
C HIS A 42 1.91 2.99 6.06
N VAL A 43 2.56 4.15 6.07
CA VAL A 43 4.04 4.25 6.02
C VAL A 43 4.70 3.54 7.20
N LEU A 44 4.18 3.72 8.42
CA LEU A 44 4.72 3.05 9.61
C LEU A 44 4.59 1.53 9.53
N ARG A 45 3.49 1.00 8.96
CA ARG A 45 3.31 -0.43 8.75
C ARG A 45 4.33 -0.98 7.76
N ASP A 46 4.59 -0.26 6.68
CA ASP A 46 5.54 -0.67 5.64
C ASP A 46 6.98 -0.66 6.17
N LEU A 47 7.34 0.37 6.94
CA LEU A 47 8.64 0.44 7.61
C LEU A 47 8.81 -0.71 8.63
N ALA A 48 7.79 -0.98 9.45
CA ALA A 48 7.82 -2.06 10.43
C ALA A 48 7.86 -3.46 9.78
N ALA A 49 7.29 -3.61 8.58
CA ALA A 49 7.33 -4.85 7.80
C ALA A 49 8.69 -5.10 7.11
N GLY A 50 9.69 -4.25 7.34
CA GLY A 50 11.05 -4.43 6.80
C GLY A 50 11.26 -3.83 5.41
N GLY A 51 10.53 -2.76 5.05
CA GLY A 51 10.88 -1.94 3.90
C GLY A 51 10.65 -2.58 2.54
N LYS A 52 9.68 -3.50 2.42
CA LYS A 52 9.05 -3.72 1.12
C LYS A 52 7.83 -2.81 1.10
N LEU A 53 7.99 -1.61 0.55
CA LEU A 53 6.92 -1.01 -0.23
C LEU A 53 6.47 -2.13 -1.16
N ARG A 54 5.41 -2.86 -0.80
CA ARG A 54 4.61 -3.57 -1.77
C ARG A 54 3.94 -2.46 -2.55
N HIS A 55 4.72 -1.85 -3.43
CA HIS A 55 4.17 -1.16 -4.55
C HIS A 55 3.24 -2.17 -5.21
N GLU A 56 1.94 -1.99 -5.05
CA GLU A 56 0.97 -2.43 -6.04
C GLU A 56 1.17 -1.65 -7.38
N THR A 57 2.43 -1.27 -7.70
CA THR A 57 2.87 -0.42 -8.81
C THR A 57 4.34 -0.63 -9.26
N THR A 58 5.15 -1.54 -8.68
CA THR A 58 6.46 -1.88 -9.27
C THR A 58 6.31 -3.16 -10.04
N GLY A 59 6.73 -3.13 -11.31
CA GLY A 59 6.53 -4.16 -12.33
C GLY A 59 6.62 -5.61 -11.87
N LEU A 60 5.96 -6.47 -12.65
CA LEU A 60 5.96 -7.93 -12.54
C LEU A 60 7.34 -8.44 -12.07
N THR A 61 7.36 -9.26 -11.02
CA THR A 61 8.58 -9.97 -10.64
C THR A 61 9.09 -10.80 -11.82
N PRO A 62 10.39 -11.12 -11.91
CA PRO A 62 10.92 -11.92 -13.03
C PRO A 62 10.12 -13.22 -13.26
N GLN A 63 9.64 -13.83 -12.18
CA GLN A 63 8.79 -15.02 -12.23
C GLN A 63 7.40 -14.75 -12.80
N GLU A 64 6.78 -13.62 -12.45
CA GLU A 64 5.49 -13.20 -13.00
C GLU A 64 5.62 -12.76 -14.47
N VAL A 65 6.70 -12.06 -14.84
CA VAL A 65 7.02 -11.76 -16.25
C VAL A 65 7.14 -13.06 -17.05
N GLU A 66 7.83 -14.07 -16.51
CA GLU A 66 7.99 -15.35 -17.19
C GLU A 66 6.66 -16.10 -17.32
N LEU A 67 5.79 -16.03 -16.31
CA LEU A 67 4.45 -16.61 -16.36
C LEU A 67 3.58 -15.91 -17.42
N VAL A 68 3.61 -14.57 -17.47
CA VAL A 68 2.90 -13.78 -18.47
C VAL A 68 3.45 -14.06 -19.86
N ARG A 69 4.78 -14.15 -20.02
CA ARG A 69 5.45 -14.50 -21.29
C ARG A 69 5.01 -15.89 -21.77
N LYS A 70 5.00 -16.90 -20.89
CA LYS A 70 4.53 -18.26 -21.23
C LYS A 70 3.07 -18.27 -21.67
N ARG A 71 2.20 -17.49 -20.99
CA ARG A 71 0.79 -17.35 -21.38
C ARG A 71 0.63 -16.66 -22.73
N LEU A 72 1.38 -15.58 -22.98
CA LEU A 72 1.34 -14.87 -24.26
C LEU A 72 1.86 -15.73 -25.41
N ALA A 73 2.91 -16.52 -25.19
CA ALA A 73 3.44 -17.48 -26.17
C ALA A 73 2.43 -18.60 -26.49
N ALA A 74 1.78 -19.16 -25.46
CA ALA A 74 0.73 -20.17 -25.64
C ALA A 74 -0.50 -19.65 -26.41
N LEU A 75 -0.72 -18.34 -26.36
CA LEU A 75 -1.79 -17.65 -27.09
C LEU A 75 -1.32 -17.09 -28.45
N GLY A 76 -0.05 -17.27 -28.82
CA GLY A 76 0.51 -16.81 -30.09
C GLY A 76 0.73 -15.30 -30.20
N TYR A 77 0.72 -14.56 -29.10
CA TYR A 77 0.93 -13.09 -29.10
C TYR A 77 2.40 -12.70 -29.15
N ILE A 78 3.31 -13.62 -28.83
CA ILE A 78 4.76 -13.43 -28.91
C ILE A 78 5.41 -14.71 -29.40
N ASP A 79 6.34 -14.58 -30.34
CA ASP A 79 7.19 -15.67 -30.79
C ASP A 79 8.35 -15.86 -29.81
N GLY A 80 8.62 -17.12 -29.47
CA GLY A 80 9.67 -17.53 -28.53
C GLY A 80 11.06 -17.49 -29.14
#